data_AF-A0A261THH2-F1
#
_entry.id   AF-A0A261THH2-F1
#
_cell.length_a   1.000
_cell.length_b   1.000
_cell.length_c   1.000
_cell.angle_alpha   90.00
_cell.angle_beta   90.00
_cell.angle_gamma   90.00
#
_symmetry.space_group_name_H-M   'P 1'
#
loop_
_entity.id
_entity.type
_entity.pdbx_description
1 polymer ?
#
loop_
_entity_poly.entity_id
_entity_poly.type
_entity_poly.pdbx_seq_one_letter_code
_entity_poly.pdbx_strand_id
1 'polypeptide(L)'
;MTALPLTHLARFRAAGSPAPSKGYARDDLIAEAGEVIAYFENDDGSCDAPERMMLDAARWLVAHDAAFHRAVRDTLLADLPRLRAEQDGIVLPDDAFVLPPKWDEATLYGLIRLNSVAFHAVAGAPYIGLDFGCVWDPEHGYGMMMAGTDIVETGGADVGGLSWIASRHAESIKTAP
;
A
#
# COMPACT_ATOMS: atom_id res chain seq x y z
N MET A 1 0.65 10.79 12.14
CA MET A 1 0.48 9.32 12.11
C MET A 1 -0.57 8.90 13.14
N THR A 2 -1.44 7.95 12.81
CA THR A 2 -2.46 7.37 13.71
C THR A 2 -2.81 5.94 13.28
N ALA A 3 -3.51 5.17 14.10
CA ALA A 3 -4.17 3.93 13.69
C ALA A 3 -5.58 4.20 13.17
N LEU A 4 -6.01 3.49 12.11
CA LEU A 4 -7.36 3.51 11.57
C LEU A 4 -8.00 2.12 11.67
N PRO A 5 -9.31 2.03 12.02
CA PRO A 5 -10.01 0.76 12.12
C PRO A 5 -10.39 0.23 10.73
N LEU A 6 -9.48 -0.51 10.10
CA LEU A 6 -9.61 -1.07 8.75
C LEU A 6 -9.57 -2.60 8.82
N THR A 7 -10.66 -3.22 9.27
CA THR A 7 -10.70 -4.65 9.60
C THR A 7 -10.32 -5.57 8.43
N HIS A 8 -10.70 -5.23 7.20
CA HIS A 8 -10.38 -6.03 6.02
C HIS A 8 -8.94 -5.78 5.59
N LEU A 9 -8.51 -4.53 5.51
CA LEU A 9 -7.15 -4.19 5.11
C LEU A 9 -6.11 -4.69 6.14
N ALA A 10 -6.45 -4.72 7.43
CA ALA A 10 -5.63 -5.26 8.50
C ALA A 10 -5.31 -6.76 8.36
N ARG A 11 -5.99 -7.49 7.45
CA ARG A 11 -5.63 -8.88 7.11
C ARG A 11 -4.22 -8.99 6.54
N PHE A 12 -3.71 -7.94 5.89
CA PHE A 12 -2.31 -7.85 5.45
C PHE A 12 -1.32 -7.58 6.59
N ARG A 13 -1.76 -7.51 7.85
CA ARG A 13 -0.90 -7.32 9.04
C ARG A 13 -1.10 -8.42 10.09
N ALA A 14 -2.02 -9.34 9.83
CA ALA A 14 -2.44 -10.38 10.76
C ALA A 14 -1.30 -11.40 11.02
N ALA A 15 -1.53 -12.32 11.96
CA ALA A 15 -0.54 -13.30 12.42
C ALA A 15 0.07 -14.21 11.31
N GLY A 16 -0.55 -14.29 10.13
CA GLY A 16 -0.02 -15.02 8.97
C GLY A 16 0.93 -14.21 8.09
N SER A 17 1.04 -12.90 8.32
CA SER A 17 1.89 -12.01 7.52
C SER A 17 3.32 -11.94 8.04
N PRO A 18 4.29 -11.57 7.18
CA PRO A 18 5.66 -11.30 7.59
C PRO A 18 5.74 -10.31 8.76
N ALA A 19 6.90 -10.30 9.42
CA ALA A 19 7.23 -9.28 10.40
C ALA A 19 7.25 -7.87 9.75
N PRO A 20 7.00 -6.80 10.52
CA PRO A 20 7.13 -5.44 10.00
C PRO A 20 8.53 -5.20 9.46
N SER A 21 8.61 -4.47 8.33
CA SER A 21 9.88 -4.01 7.79
C SER A 21 10.65 -3.21 8.84
N LYS A 22 12.00 -3.30 8.84
CA LYS A 22 12.85 -2.76 9.92
C LYS A 22 12.55 -1.29 10.28
N GLY A 23 12.27 -0.45 9.28
CA GLY A 23 11.91 0.96 9.48
C GLY A 23 10.56 1.20 10.16
N TYR A 24 9.66 0.22 10.11
CA TYR A 24 8.29 0.33 10.58
C TYR A 24 8.04 -0.40 11.92
N ALA A 25 9.04 -1.11 12.46
CA ALA A 25 8.85 -1.94 13.67
C ALA A 25 8.38 -1.15 14.91
N ARG A 26 8.75 0.13 15.04
CA ARG A 26 8.26 1.00 16.12
C ARG A 26 6.82 1.44 15.88
N ASP A 27 6.52 1.82 14.65
CA ASP A 27 5.21 2.33 14.27
C ASP A 27 4.16 1.20 14.26
N ASP A 28 4.59 -0.04 13.99
CA ASP A 28 3.77 -1.26 14.08
C ASP A 28 3.05 -1.41 15.42
N LEU A 29 3.66 -0.92 16.51
CA LEU A 29 3.12 -0.95 17.87
C LEU A 29 1.96 0.02 18.11
N ILE A 30 1.71 0.96 17.20
CA ILE A 30 0.64 1.96 17.33
C ILE A 30 -0.73 1.35 17.01
N ALA A 31 -0.77 0.39 16.10
CA ALA A 31 -2.01 -0.17 15.58
C ALA A 31 -2.27 -1.56 16.17
N GLU A 32 -3.45 -1.75 16.73
CA GLU A 32 -3.90 -3.04 17.26
C GLU A 32 -4.42 -3.98 16.17
N ALA A 33 -4.86 -5.17 16.58
CA ALA A 33 -5.49 -6.12 15.67
C ALA A 33 -6.77 -5.53 15.05
N GLY A 34 -6.86 -5.55 13.71
CA GLY A 34 -7.96 -4.93 12.98
C GLY A 34 -7.72 -3.46 12.62
N GLU A 35 -6.57 -2.91 13.00
CA GLU A 35 -6.17 -1.55 12.65
C GLU A 35 -4.99 -1.51 11.67
N VAL A 36 -4.83 -0.37 11.02
CA VAL A 36 -3.73 -0.09 10.07
C VAL A 36 -3.15 1.29 10.38
N ILE A 37 -1.84 1.41 10.27
CA ILE A 37 -1.12 2.67 10.47
C ILE A 37 -1.37 3.60 9.29
N ALA A 38 -1.72 4.84 9.60
CA ALA A 38 -2.02 5.88 8.65
C ALA A 38 -1.12 7.11 8.82
N TYR A 39 -0.54 7.57 7.72
CA TYR A 39 0.19 8.82 7.61
C TYR A 39 -0.65 9.90 6.94
N PHE A 40 -0.53 11.10 7.52
CA PHE A 40 -1.22 12.33 7.11
C PHE A 40 -0.17 13.44 7.07
N GLU A 41 0.77 13.32 6.13
CA GLU A 41 1.89 14.24 6.01
C GLU A 41 1.65 15.15 4.81
N ASN A 42 1.61 16.45 5.05
CA ASN A 42 1.50 17.43 3.99
C ASN A 42 2.84 17.48 3.24
N ASP A 43 2.79 17.45 1.90
CA ASP A 43 3.97 17.41 1.02
C ASP A 43 4.69 18.76 0.91
N ASP A 44 4.52 19.63 1.90
CA ASP A 44 5.16 20.95 2.02
C ASP A 44 6.24 20.98 3.10
N GLY A 45 6.48 19.84 3.78
CA GLY A 45 7.43 19.72 4.88
C GLY A 45 7.02 20.51 6.12
N SER A 46 5.77 21.00 6.17
CA SER A 46 5.20 21.62 7.34
C SER A 46 4.70 20.55 8.32
N CYS A 47 4.81 20.83 9.62
CA CYS A 47 4.13 20.04 10.64
C CYS A 47 2.69 20.53 10.86
N ASP A 48 2.04 21.05 9.83
CA ASP A 48 0.70 21.62 9.92
C ASP A 48 -0.36 20.52 10.05
N ALA A 49 -1.59 20.95 10.38
CA ALA A 49 -2.72 20.03 10.44
C ALA A 49 -2.94 19.35 9.06
N PRO A 50 -3.37 18.07 9.03
CA PRO A 50 -3.67 17.39 7.78
C PRO A 50 -4.67 18.16 6.94
N GLU A 51 -4.40 18.25 5.64
CA GLU A 51 -5.33 18.88 4.71
C GLU A 51 -6.69 18.17 4.70
N ARG A 52 -7.74 18.96 4.43
CA ARG A 52 -9.13 18.49 4.42
C ARG A 52 -9.33 17.26 3.53
N MET A 53 -8.60 17.21 2.42
CA MET A 53 -8.71 16.16 1.41
C MET A 53 -8.15 14.83 1.89
N MET A 54 -7.07 14.85 2.69
CA MET A 54 -6.57 13.65 3.35
C MET A 54 -7.59 13.10 4.36
N LEU A 55 -8.22 14.00 5.14
CA LEU A 55 -9.25 13.60 6.10
C LEU A 55 -10.49 13.04 5.40
N ASP A 56 -10.89 13.59 4.26
CA ASP A 56 -11.98 13.07 3.44
C ASP A 56 -11.62 11.69 2.84
N ALA A 57 -10.39 11.50 2.36
CA ALA A 57 -9.89 10.22 1.85
C ALA A 57 -9.85 9.14 2.95
N ALA A 58 -9.42 9.49 4.17
CA ALA A 58 -9.42 8.57 5.31
C ALA A 58 -10.83 8.16 5.73
N ARG A 59 -11.77 9.11 5.79
CA ARG A 59 -13.19 8.81 6.04
C ARG A 59 -13.77 7.91 4.96
N TRP A 60 -13.43 8.18 3.70
CA TRP A 60 -13.85 7.35 2.58
C TRP A 60 -13.31 5.93 2.71
N LEU A 61 -12.01 5.76 3.02
CA LEU A 61 -11.38 4.45 3.18
C LEU A 61 -12.05 3.63 4.28
N VAL A 62 -12.30 4.22 5.45
CA VAL A 62 -13.00 3.55 6.55
C VAL A 62 -14.40 3.07 6.13
N ALA A 63 -15.12 3.88 5.35
CA ALA A 63 -16.45 3.51 4.86
C ALA A 63 -16.43 2.44 3.74
N HIS A 64 -15.29 2.25 3.05
CA HIS A 64 -15.16 1.37 1.88
C HIS A 64 -14.11 0.27 2.04
N ASP A 65 -13.63 0.03 3.27
CA ASP A 65 -12.54 -0.88 3.61
C ASP A 65 -12.64 -2.24 2.90
N ALA A 66 -13.81 -2.89 2.93
CA ALA A 66 -14.00 -4.18 2.27
C ALA A 66 -13.84 -4.14 0.74
N ALA A 67 -14.29 -3.06 0.09
CA ALA A 67 -14.15 -2.91 -1.36
C ALA A 67 -12.71 -2.55 -1.74
N PHE A 68 -12.09 -1.68 -0.96
CA PHE A 68 -10.69 -1.29 -1.11
C PHE A 68 -9.76 -2.49 -0.93
N HIS A 69 -9.94 -3.28 0.14
CA HIS A 69 -9.20 -4.52 0.38
C HIS A 69 -9.27 -5.50 -0.80
N ARG A 70 -10.46 -5.68 -1.41
CA ARG A 70 -10.60 -6.53 -2.59
C ARG A 70 -9.79 -6.01 -3.76
N ALA A 71 -9.86 -4.71 -4.05
CA ALA A 71 -9.10 -4.10 -5.13
C ALA A 71 -7.58 -4.29 -4.93
N VAL A 72 -7.09 -4.08 -3.71
CA VAL A 72 -5.68 -4.30 -3.33
C VAL A 72 -5.29 -5.77 -3.53
N ARG A 73 -6.06 -6.70 -2.96
CA ARG A 73 -5.80 -8.14 -3.06
C ARG A 73 -5.78 -8.61 -4.51
N ASP A 74 -6.78 -8.22 -5.30
CA ASP A 74 -6.92 -8.67 -6.68
C ASP A 74 -5.78 -8.14 -7.55
N THR A 75 -5.35 -6.90 -7.29
CA THR A 75 -4.17 -6.30 -7.94
C THR A 75 -2.89 -7.02 -7.56
N LEU A 76 -2.66 -7.31 -6.28
CA LEU A 76 -1.49 -8.08 -5.84
C LEU A 76 -1.44 -9.45 -6.52
N LEU A 77 -2.55 -10.19 -6.56
CA LEU A 77 -2.62 -11.49 -7.22
C LEU A 77 -2.36 -11.40 -8.73
N ALA A 78 -2.79 -10.31 -9.38
CA ALA A 78 -2.55 -10.06 -10.79
C ALA A 78 -1.10 -9.66 -11.09
N ASP A 79 -0.41 -9.05 -10.12
CA ASP A 79 0.99 -8.60 -10.26
C ASP A 79 2.03 -9.68 -9.96
N LEU A 80 1.72 -10.66 -9.10
CA LEU A 80 2.64 -11.76 -8.76
C LEU A 80 3.25 -12.49 -9.98
N PRO A 81 2.53 -12.79 -11.08
CA PRO A 81 3.13 -13.35 -12.29
C PRO A 81 4.23 -12.48 -12.89
N ARG A 82 4.01 -11.16 -12.95
CA ARG A 82 4.97 -10.19 -13.49
C ARG A 82 6.20 -10.11 -12.59
N LEU A 83 6.00 -9.98 -11.27
CA LEU A 83 7.08 -9.91 -10.28
C LEU A 83 7.95 -11.18 -10.29
N ARG A 84 7.32 -12.35 -10.45
CA ARG A 84 8.06 -13.61 -10.62
C ARG A 84 8.89 -13.61 -11.89
N ALA A 85 8.32 -13.19 -13.02
CA ALA A 85 9.06 -13.13 -14.29
C ALA A 85 10.26 -12.17 -14.23
N GLU A 86 10.13 -11.07 -13.47
CA GLU A 86 11.23 -10.16 -13.18
C GLU A 86 12.33 -10.83 -12.36
N GLN A 87 11.98 -11.59 -11.31
CA GLN A 87 12.94 -12.40 -10.54
C GLN A 87 13.64 -13.46 -11.40
N ASP A 88 12.90 -14.16 -12.26
CA ASP A 88 13.45 -15.18 -13.17
C ASP A 88 14.44 -14.57 -14.19
N GLY A 89 14.38 -13.25 -14.42
CA GLY A 89 15.26 -12.51 -15.32
C GLY A 89 16.55 -11.98 -14.70
N ILE A 90 16.75 -12.13 -13.40
CA ILE A 90 17.93 -11.59 -12.68
C ILE A 90 18.70 -12.68 -11.92
N VAL A 91 19.96 -12.41 -11.63
CA VAL A 91 20.77 -13.28 -10.75
C VAL A 91 20.48 -12.90 -9.31
N LEU A 92 19.78 -13.78 -8.60
CA LEU A 92 19.51 -13.63 -7.18
C LEU A 92 20.67 -14.19 -6.33
N PRO A 93 20.90 -13.63 -5.12
CA PRO A 93 21.72 -14.27 -4.10
C PRO A 93 21.23 -15.69 -3.77
N ASP A 94 22.15 -16.57 -3.33
CA ASP A 94 21.83 -17.97 -3.02
C ASP A 94 20.78 -18.14 -1.90
N ASP A 95 20.64 -17.16 -1.03
CA ASP A 95 19.69 -17.13 0.09
C ASP A 95 18.42 -16.30 -0.19
N ALA A 96 18.26 -15.80 -1.41
CA ALA A 96 17.10 -15.01 -1.78
C ALA A 96 15.81 -15.85 -1.79
N PHE A 97 14.72 -15.22 -1.38
CA PHE A 97 13.40 -15.82 -1.49
C PHE A 97 12.93 -15.79 -2.94
N VAL A 98 12.61 -16.97 -3.49
CA VAL A 98 12.04 -17.11 -4.83
C VAL A 98 10.53 -17.25 -4.72
N LEU A 99 9.80 -16.39 -5.44
CA LEU A 99 8.34 -16.48 -5.49
C LEU A 99 7.88 -17.89 -5.94
N PRO A 100 6.81 -18.45 -5.34
CA PRO A 100 6.30 -19.78 -5.71
C PRO A 100 5.62 -19.75 -7.10
N PRO A 101 5.52 -20.88 -7.82
CA PRO A 101 4.98 -20.90 -9.20
C PRO A 101 3.46 -20.78 -9.27
N LYS A 102 2.81 -20.92 -8.12
CA LYS A 102 1.38 -20.80 -7.94
C LYS A 102 1.14 -20.10 -6.61
N TRP A 103 0.08 -19.32 -6.57
CA TRP A 103 -0.37 -18.57 -5.41
C TRP A 103 -1.89 -18.55 -5.40
N ASP A 104 -2.42 -18.45 -4.21
CA ASP A 104 -3.82 -18.14 -3.93
C ASP A 104 -3.88 -17.00 -2.91
N GLU A 105 -5.08 -16.60 -2.51
CA GLU A 105 -5.27 -15.55 -1.51
C GLU A 105 -4.58 -15.90 -0.17
N ALA A 106 -4.59 -17.18 0.24
CA ALA A 106 -3.96 -17.60 1.50
C ALA A 106 -2.44 -17.44 1.45
N THR A 107 -1.83 -17.81 0.32
CA THR A 107 -0.40 -17.66 0.07
C THR A 107 0.00 -16.20 0.07
N LEU A 108 -0.81 -15.33 -0.56
CA LEU A 108 -0.52 -13.89 -0.65
C LEU A 108 -0.25 -13.26 0.72
N TYR A 109 -1.11 -13.51 1.71
CA TYR A 109 -0.94 -12.91 3.04
C TYR A 109 0.37 -13.32 3.72
N GLY A 110 0.94 -14.47 3.38
CA GLY A 110 2.24 -14.92 3.90
C GLY A 110 3.44 -14.36 3.14
N LEU A 111 3.24 -13.78 1.97
CA LEU A 111 4.32 -13.18 1.16
C LEU A 111 4.50 -11.69 1.44
N ILE A 112 3.46 -11.02 1.96
CA ILE A 112 3.41 -9.57 2.05
C ILE A 112 2.81 -9.11 3.38
N ARG A 113 3.31 -7.97 3.87
CA ARG A 113 2.76 -7.26 5.03
C ARG A 113 2.49 -5.81 4.66
N LEU A 114 1.30 -5.29 4.98
CA LEU A 114 1.05 -3.85 4.89
C LEU A 114 1.78 -3.12 6.04
N ASN A 115 2.72 -2.24 5.70
CA ASN A 115 3.39 -1.40 6.69
C ASN A 115 2.50 -0.20 7.04
N SER A 116 1.97 0.50 6.04
CA SER A 116 1.18 1.69 6.26
C SER A 116 0.30 2.10 5.08
N VAL A 117 -0.66 2.98 5.37
CA VAL A 117 -1.40 3.76 4.37
C VAL A 117 -0.98 5.22 4.44
N ALA A 118 -0.85 5.89 3.31
CA ALA A 118 -0.59 7.33 3.22
C ALA A 118 -1.75 8.02 2.51
N PHE A 119 -2.16 9.19 2.99
CA PHE A 119 -3.20 10.01 2.36
C PHE A 119 -2.58 11.23 1.69
N HIS A 120 -2.99 11.50 0.45
CA HIS A 120 -2.42 12.58 -0.35
C HIS A 120 -3.40 13.75 -0.48
N ALA A 121 -2.92 14.98 -0.32
CA ALA A 121 -3.70 16.21 -0.42
C ALA A 121 -3.97 16.60 -1.90
N VAL A 122 -4.59 15.70 -2.66
CA VAL A 122 -4.82 15.88 -4.11
C VAL A 122 -6.31 15.77 -4.44
N ALA A 123 -6.79 16.69 -5.29
CA ALA A 123 -8.22 16.82 -5.59
C ALA A 123 -8.67 15.83 -6.66
N GLY A 124 -9.97 15.53 -6.66
CA GLY A 124 -10.63 14.73 -7.70
C GLY A 124 -10.95 13.29 -7.31
N ALA A 125 -10.21 12.71 -6.37
CA ALA A 125 -10.46 11.37 -5.85
C ALA A 125 -9.87 11.21 -4.43
N PRO A 126 -10.30 10.19 -3.65
CA PRO A 126 -9.62 9.82 -2.42
C PRO A 126 -8.30 9.09 -2.74
N TYR A 127 -7.20 9.85 -2.79
CA TYR A 127 -5.88 9.30 -3.08
C TYR A 127 -5.26 8.64 -1.85
N ILE A 128 -4.96 7.35 -1.99
CA ILE A 128 -4.50 6.48 -0.91
C ILE A 128 -3.31 5.68 -1.41
N GLY A 129 -2.18 5.88 -0.75
CA GLY A 129 -0.96 5.13 -0.95
C GLY A 129 -0.87 3.93 -0.01
N LEU A 130 -0.27 2.84 -0.48
CA LEU A 130 0.00 1.65 0.32
C LEU A 130 1.49 1.33 0.25
N ASP A 131 2.11 1.13 1.41
CA ASP A 131 3.47 0.61 1.55
C ASP A 131 3.40 -0.81 2.10
N PHE A 132 3.95 -1.76 1.35
CA PHE A 132 4.08 -3.13 1.78
C PHE A 132 5.55 -3.56 1.93
N GLY A 133 5.82 -4.29 3.00
CA GLY A 133 6.99 -5.15 3.10
C GLY A 133 6.69 -6.49 2.43
N CYS A 134 7.67 -7.05 1.72
CA CYS A 134 7.52 -8.33 1.06
C CYS A 134 8.72 -9.24 1.30
N VAL A 135 8.49 -10.56 1.24
CA VAL A 135 9.54 -11.56 1.52
C VAL A 135 10.55 -11.69 0.38
N TRP A 136 10.15 -11.34 -0.85
CA TRP A 136 10.97 -11.50 -2.06
C TRP A 136 11.87 -10.28 -2.34
N ASP A 137 11.52 -9.11 -1.79
CA ASP A 137 12.32 -7.89 -1.86
C ASP A 137 12.25 -7.13 -0.52
N PRO A 138 12.97 -7.62 0.51
CA PRO A 138 12.91 -7.05 1.85
C PRO A 138 13.53 -5.65 1.96
N GLU A 139 14.24 -5.18 0.93
CA GLU A 139 14.85 -3.84 0.88
C GLU A 139 13.91 -2.80 0.29
N HIS A 140 13.24 -3.11 -0.84
CA HIS A 140 12.44 -2.13 -1.57
C HIS A 140 10.93 -2.29 -1.36
N GLY A 141 10.47 -3.45 -0.91
CA GLY A 141 9.05 -3.71 -0.68
C GLY A 141 8.21 -3.63 -1.97
N TYR A 142 6.92 -3.37 -1.80
CA TYR A 142 5.97 -3.18 -2.89
C TYR A 142 4.99 -2.06 -2.54
N GLY A 143 4.62 -1.24 -3.50
CA GLY A 143 3.76 -0.07 -3.26
C GLY A 143 2.64 0.05 -4.27
N MET A 144 1.56 0.71 -3.84
CA MET A 144 0.43 1.05 -4.70
C MET A 144 -0.02 2.49 -4.45
N MET A 145 -0.37 3.18 -5.53
CA MET A 145 -1.16 4.41 -5.49
C MET A 145 -2.57 4.11 -5.98
N MET A 146 -3.58 4.48 -5.19
CA MET A 146 -4.98 4.27 -5.51
C MET A 146 -5.77 5.58 -5.52
N ALA A 147 -6.76 5.65 -6.41
CA ALA A 147 -7.79 6.68 -6.45
C ALA A 147 -9.12 6.03 -6.09
N GLY A 148 -9.47 5.99 -4.81
CA GLY A 148 -10.56 5.15 -4.32
C GLY A 148 -10.23 3.66 -4.49
N THR A 149 -11.02 2.93 -5.27
CA THR A 149 -10.75 1.52 -5.59
C THR A 149 -9.96 1.32 -6.88
N ASP A 150 -9.67 2.39 -7.62
CA ASP A 150 -8.97 2.30 -8.89
C ASP A 150 -7.46 2.35 -8.68
N ILE A 151 -6.73 1.46 -9.35
CA ILE A 151 -5.26 1.43 -9.31
C ILE A 151 -4.73 2.51 -10.23
N VAL A 152 -3.93 3.42 -9.67
CA VAL A 152 -3.22 4.45 -10.42
C VAL A 152 -1.85 3.96 -10.84
N GLU A 153 -1.10 3.36 -9.91
CA GLU A 153 0.24 2.84 -10.16
C GLU A 153 0.62 1.76 -9.13
N THR A 154 1.49 0.84 -9.55
CA THR A 154 2.09 -0.22 -8.73
C THR A 154 3.60 -0.24 -8.96
N GLY A 155 4.40 -0.49 -7.92
CA GLY A 155 5.85 -0.56 -8.05
C GLY A 155 6.54 -0.87 -6.72
N GLY A 156 7.71 -0.25 -6.47
CA GLY A 156 8.36 -0.30 -5.16
C GLY A 156 7.51 0.35 -4.07
N ALA A 157 7.87 0.13 -2.80
CA ALA A 157 7.10 0.66 -1.66
C ALA A 157 6.94 2.20 -1.68
N ASP A 158 7.90 2.90 -2.29
CA ASP A 158 7.90 4.35 -2.45
C ASP A 158 6.70 4.86 -3.27
N VAL A 159 6.17 4.09 -4.23
CA VAL A 159 5.00 4.47 -5.04
C VAL A 159 3.83 4.95 -4.18
N GLY A 160 3.57 4.31 -3.03
CA GLY A 160 2.50 4.73 -2.13
C GLY A 160 2.75 6.09 -1.46
N GLY A 161 4.02 6.47 -1.26
CA GLY A 161 4.40 7.73 -0.62
C GLY A 161 4.51 8.92 -1.58
N LEU A 162 4.52 8.69 -2.89
CA LEU A 162 4.82 9.73 -3.89
C LEU A 162 3.56 10.51 -4.33
N SER A 163 3.31 11.65 -3.68
CA SER A 163 2.21 12.59 -3.97
C SER A 163 2.10 13.03 -5.45
N TRP A 164 3.22 13.07 -6.16
CA TRP A 164 3.27 13.47 -7.56
C TRP A 164 2.55 12.47 -8.48
N ILE A 165 2.47 11.18 -8.08
CA ILE A 165 1.72 10.15 -8.81
C ILE A 165 0.22 10.46 -8.74
N ALA A 166 -0.28 10.78 -7.54
CA ALA A 166 -1.66 11.21 -7.33
C ALA A 166 -1.97 12.50 -8.13
N SER A 167 -1.07 13.49 -8.05
CA SER A 167 -1.22 14.77 -8.77
C SER A 167 -1.27 14.57 -10.29
N ARG A 168 -0.35 13.75 -10.84
CA ARG A 168 -0.32 13.43 -12.28
C ARG A 168 -1.61 12.75 -12.73
N HIS A 169 -2.14 11.82 -11.93
CA HIS A 169 -3.41 11.17 -12.23
C HIS A 169 -4.58 12.16 -12.22
N ALA A 170 -4.67 13.03 -11.21
CA ALA A 170 -5.71 14.03 -11.11
C ALA A 170 -5.74 14.97 -12.34
N GLU A 171 -4.58 15.39 -12.83
CA GLU A 171 -4.48 16.21 -14.05
C GLU A 171 -4.89 15.45 -15.32
N SER A 172 -4.58 14.15 -15.40
CA SER A 172 -4.99 13.31 -16.54
C SER A 172 -6.51 13.16 -16.65
N ILE A 173 -7.23 13.14 -15.52
CA ILE A 173 -8.70 13.06 -15.50
C ILE A 173 -9.33 14.39 -15.92
N LYS A 174 -8.75 15.53 -15.49
CA LYS A 174 -9.27 16.86 -15.87
C LYS A 174 -9.16 17.15 -17.36
N THR A 175 -8.25 16.48 -18.05
CA THR A 175 -7.97 16.66 -19.48
C THR A 175 -8.64 15.61 -20.36
N ALA A 176 -9.36 14.64 -19.77
CA ALA A 176 -10.18 13.70 -20.51
C ALA A 176 -11.42 14.41 -21.10
N PRO A 177 -11.71 14.27 -22.40
CA PRO A 177 -12.81 14.94 -23.08
C PRO A 177 -14.20 14.47 -22.64
#